data_AF-A0A7K1H703-F1
#
_entry.id   AF-A0A7K1H703-F1
#
_cell.length_a   1.000
_cell.length_b   1.000
_cell.length_c   1.000
_cell.angle_alpha   90.00
_cell.angle_beta   90.00
_cell.angle_gamma   90.00
#
_symmetry.space_group_name_H-M   'P 1'
#
loop_
_entity.id
_entity.type
_entity.pdbx_description
1 polymer ?
#
loop_
_entity_poly.entity_id
_entity_poly.type
_entity_poly.pdbx_seq_one_letter_code
_entity_poly.pdbx_strand_id
1 'polypeptide(L)' 'MTENVDRQINPGDAFVDLGLDSLKLVDLLAAVENHFDIEVPDEEVGNFAKVQDITDFVLAARSSM' A
#
# COMPACT_ATOMS: atom_id res chain seq x y z
N MET A 1 -4.91 11.03 -27.03
CA MET A 1 -4.13 9.95 -26.41
C MET A 1 -4.95 9.48 -25.22
N THR A 2 -5.81 8.49 -25.41
CA THR A 2 -6.51 7.86 -24.29
C THR A 2 -5.50 6.93 -23.62
N GLU A 3 -4.92 7.37 -22.50
CA GLU A 3 -4.24 6.46 -21.59
C GLU A 3 -5.30 5.45 -21.13
N ASN A 4 -5.20 4.22 -21.61
CA ASN A 4 -6.02 3.13 -21.09
C ASN A 4 -5.53 2.88 -19.66
N VAL A 5 -6.29 3.39 -18.68
CA VAL A 5 -6.01 3.21 -17.25
C VAL A 5 -6.59 1.88 -16.74
N ASP A 6 -7.00 0.98 -17.64
CA ASP A 6 -7.53 -0.36 -17.35
C ASP A 6 -6.44 -1.37 -16.93
N ARG A 7 -5.46 -0.93 -16.14
CA ARG A 7 -4.52 -1.86 -15.53
C ARG A 7 -5.22 -2.51 -14.35
N GLN A 8 -5.44 -3.82 -14.47
CA GLN A 8 -5.87 -4.64 -13.34
C GLN A 8 -4.75 -4.66 -12.28
N ILE A 9 -5.08 -4.24 -11.06
CA ILE A 9 -4.19 -4.30 -9.90
C ILE A 9 -4.45 -5.63 -9.20
N ASN A 10 -3.40 -6.42 -9.01
CA ASN A 10 -3.44 -7.69 -8.29
C ASN A 10 -2.67 -7.57 -6.97
N PRO A 11 -3.04 -8.35 -5.93
CA PRO A 11 -2.31 -8.34 -4.66
C PRO A 11 -0.81 -8.62 -4.82
N GLY A 12 -0.44 -9.47 -5.77
CA GLY A 12 0.96 -9.82 -6.04
C GLY A 12 1.76 -8.75 -6.78
N ASP A 13 1.13 -7.67 -7.25
CA ASP A 13 1.81 -6.62 -8.01
C ASP A 13 2.73 -5.81 -7.09
N ALA A 14 3.96 -5.59 -7.52
CA ALA A 14 4.90 -4.74 -6.82
C ALA A 14 4.57 -3.26 -7.07
N PHE A 15 4.70 -2.42 -6.04
CA PHE A 15 4.42 -0.99 -6.14
C PHE A 15 5.31 -0.29 -7.17
N VAL A 16 6.57 -0.72 -7.30
CA VAL A 16 7.48 -0.24 -8.34
C VAL A 16 6.97 -0.55 -9.75
N ASP A 17 6.35 -1.70 -9.96
CA ASP A 17 5.77 -2.07 -11.25
C ASP A 17 4.51 -1.26 -11.54
N LEU A 18 3.80 -0.82 -10.51
CA LEU A 18 2.66 0.10 -10.59
C LEU A 18 3.07 1.57 -10.79
N GLY A 19 4.37 1.88 -10.78
CA GLY A 19 4.87 3.25 -10.92
C GLY A 19 4.77 4.09 -9.64
N LEU A 20 4.65 3.43 -8.49
CA LEU A 20 4.78 4.05 -7.17
C LEU A 20 6.27 4.06 -6.79
N ASP A 21 6.79 5.26 -6.58
CA ASP A 21 8.11 5.48 -6.01
C ASP A 21 8.03 5.51 -4.47
N SER A 22 9.17 5.58 -3.80
CA SER A 22 9.24 5.56 -2.34
C SER A 22 8.52 6.73 -1.67
N LEU A 23 8.41 7.90 -2.33
CA LEU A 23 7.69 9.05 -1.78
C LEU A 23 6.17 8.84 -1.86
N LYS A 24 5.69 8.35 -3.01
CA LYS A 24 4.26 8.03 -3.18
C LYS A 24 3.82 6.87 -2.27
N LEU A 25 4.72 5.96 -1.93
CA LEU A 25 4.44 4.90 -0.96
C LEU A 25 4.18 5.48 0.44
N VAL A 26 4.96 6.48 0.87
CA VAL A 26 4.73 7.18 2.14
C VAL A 26 3.36 7.88 2.13
N ASP A 27 3.02 8.59 1.04
CA ASP A 27 1.71 9.23 0.91
C ASP A 27 0.56 8.22 0.94
N LEU A 28 0.74 7.06 0.29
CA LEU A 28 -0.23 5.97 0.30
C LEU A 28 -0.42 5.40 1.72
N LEU A 29 0.67 5.14 2.43
CA LEU A 29 0.62 4.60 3.80
C LEU A 29 -0.06 5.59 4.74
N ALA A 30 0.27 6.89 4.66
CA ALA A 30 -0.41 7.93 5.42
C ALA A 30 -1.92 7.97 5.13
N ALA A 31 -2.33 7.77 3.87
CA ALA A 31 -3.75 7.69 3.52
C ALA A 31 -4.41 6.42 4.10
N VAL A 32 -3.70 5.28 4.09
CA VAL A 32 -4.17 4.01 4.67
C VAL A 32 -4.31 4.11 6.19
N GLU A 33 -3.32 4.66 6.88
CA GLU A 33 -3.34 4.93 8.33
C GLU A 33 -4.57 5.72 8.72
N ASN A 34 -4.80 6.86 8.06
CA ASN A 34 -5.96 7.71 8.34
C ASN A 34 -7.29 7.07 7.95
N HIS A 35 -7.33 6.26 6.89
CA HIS A 35 -8.58 5.63 6.43
C HIS A 35 -9.01 4.48 7.33
N PHE A 36 -8.06 3.69 7.84
CA PHE A 36 -8.32 2.51 8.66
C PHE A 36 -8.11 2.73 10.15
N ASP A 37 -7.69 3.93 10.56
CA ASP A 37 -7.35 4.30 11.94
C ASP A 37 -6.27 3.35 12.52
N ILE A 38 -5.21 3.13 11.74
CA ILE A 38 -4.06 2.29 12.09
C ILE A 38 -2.78 3.12 12.10
N GLU A 39 -1.74 2.61 12.74
CA GLU A 39 -0.41 3.23 12.80
C GLU A 39 0.60 2.27 12.15
N VAL A 40 1.32 2.74 11.13
CA VAL A 40 2.36 1.99 10.43
C VAL A 40 3.72 2.44 10.99
N PRO A 41 4.49 1.54 11.61
CA PRO A 41 5.83 1.88 12.09
C PRO A 41 6.76 2.29 10.93
N ASP A 42 7.60 3.30 11.13
CA ASP A 42 8.58 3.75 10.14
C ASP A 42 9.49 2.60 9.64
N GLU A 43 9.80 1.64 10.50
CA GLU A 43 10.60 0.45 10.17
C GLU A 43 9.90 -0.52 9.20
N GLU A 44 8.56 -0.54 9.22
CA GLU A 44 7.73 -1.36 8.33
C GLU A 44 7.51 -0.69 6.98
N VAL A 45 7.62 0.65 6.88
CA VAL A 45 7.45 1.40 5.63
C VAL A 45 8.30 0.84 4.50
N GLY A 46 9.54 0.45 4.80
CA GLY A 46 10.47 -0.14 3.84
C GLY A 46 10.17 -1.60 3.47
N ASN A 47 9.33 -2.30 4.24
CA ASN A 47 8.97 -3.69 4.03
C ASN A 47 7.82 -3.85 3.03
N PHE A 48 7.03 -2.79 2.77
CA PHE A 48 5.93 -2.83 1.80
C PHE A 48 6.44 -2.78 0.37
N ALA A 49 6.52 -3.95 -0.28
CA ALA A 49 6.95 -4.06 -1.67
C ALA A 49 5.76 -4.27 -2.63
N LYS A 50 4.68 -4.88 -2.16
CA LYS A 50 3.52 -5.31 -2.93
C LYS A 50 2.21 -4.84 -2.32
N VAL A 51 1.17 -4.80 -3.15
CA VAL A 51 -0.20 -4.48 -2.73
C VAL A 51 -0.66 -5.38 -1.58
N GLN A 52 -0.33 -6.66 -1.65
CA GLN A 52 -0.67 -7.65 -0.64
C GLN A 52 -0.09 -7.32 0.74
N ASP A 53 1.13 -6.78 0.81
CA ASP A 53 1.82 -6.51 2.08
C ASP A 53 1.02 -5.48 2.92
N ILE A 54 0.51 -4.43 2.26
CA ILE A 54 -0.34 -3.42 2.91
C ILE A 54 -1.68 -4.02 3.31
N THR A 55 -2.33 -4.81 2.44
CA THR A 55 -3.63 -5.39 2.77
C THR A 55 -3.54 -6.36 3.95
N ASP A 56 -2.49 -7.19 3.98
CA ASP A 56 -2.25 -8.14 5.05
C ASP A 56 -1.96 -7.42 6.37
N PHE A 57 -1.18 -6.33 6.33
CA PHE A 57 -0.94 -5.46 7.49
C PHE A 57 -2.24 -4.86 8.05
N VAL A 58 -3.06 -4.26 7.19
CA VAL A 58 -4.35 -3.66 7.60
C VAL A 58 -5.28 -4.71 8.23
N LEU A 59 -5.34 -5.91 7.65
CA LEU A 59 -6.14 -7.02 8.18
C LEU A 59 -5.64 -7.48 9.55
N ALA A 60 -4.32 -7.61 9.72
CA ALA A 60 -3.70 -8.00 10.98
C ALA A 60 -3.93 -6.94 12.07
N ALA A 61 -3.70 -5.66 11.75
CA ALA A 61 -3.89 -4.54 12.67
C ALA A 61 -5.34 -4.47 13.20
N ARG A 62 -6.33 -4.62 12.30
CA ARG A 62 -7.75 -4.59 12.68
C ARG A 62 -8.26 -5.85 13.36
N SER A 63 -7.59 -6.99 13.18
CA SER A 63 -7.97 -8.24 13.88
C SER A 63 -7.60 -8.21 15.37
N SER A 64 -6.76 -7.27 15.80
CA SER A 64 -6.34 -7.08 17.19
C SER A 64 -7.14 -6.00 17.94
N MET A 65 -8.14 -5.38 17.30
CA MET A 65 -9.12 -4.47 17.92
C MET A 65 -10.44 -5.20 18.20
#